data_AF-A0A497REE4-F1
#
_entry.id   AF-A0A497REE4-F1
#
_cell.length_a   1.000
_cell.length_b   1.000
_cell.length_c   1.000
_cell.angle_alpha   90.00
_cell.angle_beta   90.00
_cell.angle_gamma   90.00
#
_symmetry.space_group_name_H-M   'P 1'
#
loop_
_entity.id
_entity.type
_entity.pdbx_description
1 polymer ?
#
loop_
_entity_poly.entity_id
_entity_poly.type
_entity_poly.pdbx_seq_one_letter_code
_entity_poly.pdbx_strand_id
1 'polypeptide(L)'
;MKFRTMHVSFLIIFLFLFSSLSVSEATIRDSQYQPSTLSTVPIITLQPTSNALEKAQQPVVRILVHPDLWQNTTIQNAVVEYQQDLNDQGFNALLYTSAVGSAETLRALFQSWYSSENLEGVVLIGQYPQAYFHHDEVPNYYPAETFICDLFLTDLDGVWEDLDPVDGVYDSHTGEIHPEIYLGRIDPSSRTFGSLSVEEEIYRYLKK
;
A
#
# COMPACT_ATOMS: atom_id res chain seq x y z
N MET A 1 -27.93 8.02 -5.93
CA MET A 1 -26.73 7.20 -5.67
C MET A 1 -26.88 6.61 -4.27
N LYS A 2 -27.06 5.30 -4.17
CA LYS A 2 -27.58 4.63 -2.96
C LYS A 2 -26.42 3.88 -2.30
N PHE A 3 -25.77 4.48 -1.31
CA PHE A 3 -24.71 3.82 -0.54
C PHE A 3 -25.33 2.69 0.29
N ARG A 4 -24.85 1.47 0.08
CA ARG A 4 -25.29 0.27 0.78
C ARG A 4 -24.38 0.08 1.99
N THR A 5 -24.95 0.15 3.18
CA THR A 5 -24.26 -0.12 4.44
C THR A 5 -23.93 -1.61 4.50
N MET A 6 -22.65 -1.98 4.46
CA MET A 6 -22.19 -3.36 4.72
C MET A 6 -21.68 -3.47 6.15
N HIS A 7 -22.37 -4.28 6.96
CA HIS A 7 -21.83 -4.80 8.21
C HIS A 7 -20.81 -5.89 7.86
N VAL A 8 -19.54 -5.66 8.13
CA VAL A 8 -18.48 -6.68 8.06
C VAL A 8 -18.11 -7.05 9.48
N SER A 9 -18.43 -8.29 9.88
CA SER A 9 -17.97 -8.88 11.13
C SER A 9 -16.54 -9.38 10.93
N PHE A 10 -15.56 -8.75 11.60
CA PHE A 10 -14.17 -9.20 11.62
C PHE A 10 -13.99 -10.35 12.62
N LEU A 11 -13.53 -11.52 12.15
CA LEU A 11 -12.97 -12.59 12.98
C LEU A 11 -11.48 -12.71 12.62
N ILE A 12 -10.60 -12.13 13.43
CA ILE A 12 -9.15 -12.24 13.28
C ILE A 12 -8.66 -13.45 14.08
N ILE A 13 -8.15 -14.47 13.39
CA ILE A 13 -7.44 -15.60 13.99
C ILE A 13 -5.94 -15.39 13.75
N PHE A 14 -5.17 -15.10 14.81
CA PHE A 14 -3.71 -15.10 14.77
C PHE A 14 -3.19 -16.50 15.11
N LEU A 15 -2.47 -17.14 14.18
CA LEU A 15 -1.77 -18.41 14.41
C LEU A 15 -0.25 -18.16 14.34
N PHE A 16 0.43 -18.18 15.49
CA PHE A 16 1.90 -18.19 15.53
C PHE A 16 2.41 -19.63 15.64
N LEU A 17 3.18 -20.06 14.63
CA LEU A 17 3.98 -21.29 14.64
C LEU A 17 5.24 -21.07 15.49
N PHE A 18 5.38 -21.82 16.59
CA PHE A 18 6.65 -21.96 17.32
C PHE A 18 7.41 -23.19 16.79
N SER A 19 8.56 -22.96 16.18
CA SER A 19 9.56 -24.01 15.89
C SER A 19 10.44 -24.24 17.13
N SER A 20 10.46 -25.50 17.58
CA SER A 20 11.26 -26.06 18.66
C SER A 20 12.70 -26.35 18.23
N LEU A 21 13.70 -26.18 19.11
CA LEU A 21 14.92 -27.02 19.21
C LEU A 21 15.65 -26.69 20.55
N SER A 22 15.51 -27.55 21.58
CA SER A 22 16.46 -28.55 22.12
C SER A 22 17.57 -28.01 23.04
N VAL A 23 17.45 -28.29 24.35
CA VAL A 23 18.54 -28.23 25.32
C VAL A 23 18.94 -29.66 25.69
N SER A 24 20.23 -29.95 25.63
CA SER A 24 20.85 -31.26 25.84
C SER A 24 20.75 -31.74 27.29
N GLU A 25 20.55 -33.05 27.45
CA GLU A 25 20.46 -33.76 28.74
C GLU A 25 21.73 -33.62 29.60
N ALA A 26 21.56 -33.12 30.82
CA ALA A 26 22.52 -33.29 31.91
C ALA A 26 21.90 -34.23 32.96
N THR A 27 22.47 -35.42 33.05
CA THR A 27 22.16 -36.47 34.03
C THR A 27 22.36 -35.98 35.46
N ILE A 28 21.29 -35.94 36.26
CA ILE A 28 21.36 -35.86 37.73
C ILE A 28 20.40 -36.89 38.35
N ARG A 29 20.93 -37.55 39.37
CA ARG A 29 20.44 -38.74 40.08
C ARG A 29 19.13 -38.50 40.85
N ASP A 30 18.37 -39.59 40.96
CA ASP A 30 17.15 -39.77 41.76
C ASP A 30 17.26 -39.13 43.17
N SER A 31 16.51 -38.05 43.38
CA SER A 31 16.08 -37.64 44.72
C SER A 31 14.63 -37.14 44.64
N GLN A 32 13.71 -37.97 45.13
CA GLN A 32 12.39 -37.60 45.66
C GLN A 32 11.67 -36.48 44.88
N TYR A 33 11.09 -36.83 43.73
CA TYR A 33 10.15 -35.95 43.04
C TYR A 33 8.85 -35.82 43.87
N GLN A 34 8.70 -34.71 44.58
CA GLN A 34 7.39 -34.19 44.96
C GLN A 34 6.93 -33.31 43.79
N PRO A 35 5.76 -33.54 43.17
CA PRO A 35 5.26 -32.66 42.14
C PRO A 35 5.04 -31.28 42.76
N SER A 36 5.89 -30.32 42.41
CA SER A 36 5.62 -28.91 42.66
C SER A 36 4.38 -28.53 41.86
N THR A 37 3.38 -28.00 42.56
CA THR A 37 2.18 -27.44 41.93
C THR A 37 2.62 -26.44 40.86
N LEU A 38 2.25 -26.70 39.60
CA LEU A 38 2.42 -25.75 38.51
C LEU A 38 1.77 -24.43 38.92
N SER A 39 2.61 -23.45 39.26
CA SER A 39 2.17 -22.07 39.41
C SER A 39 1.75 -21.62 38.01
N THR A 40 0.44 -21.49 37.79
CA THR A 40 -0.11 -20.90 36.57
C THR A 40 0.44 -19.49 36.45
N VAL A 41 1.42 -19.32 35.57
CA VAL A 41 1.87 -17.98 35.16
C VAL A 41 0.66 -17.32 34.49
N PRO A 42 0.20 -16.16 34.94
CA PRO A 42 -0.92 -15.48 34.30
C PRO A 42 -0.53 -15.14 32.86
N ILE A 43 -1.32 -15.62 31.90
CA ILE A 43 -1.25 -15.14 30.52
C ILE A 43 -1.74 -13.70 30.57
N ILE A 44 -0.82 -12.74 30.51
CA ILE A 44 -1.15 -11.32 30.36
C ILE A 44 -1.51 -11.12 28.90
N THR A 45 -2.81 -11.14 28.58
CA THR A 45 -3.31 -10.66 27.29
C THR A 45 -3.21 -9.13 27.30
N LEU A 46 -2.23 -8.57 26.58
CA LEU A 46 -2.18 -7.13 26.35
C LEU A 46 -3.33 -6.75 25.42
N GLN A 47 -4.39 -6.15 25.98
CA GLN A 47 -5.41 -5.53 25.14
C GLN A 47 -4.82 -4.25 24.53
N PRO A 48 -4.91 -4.06 23.21
CA PRO A 48 -4.52 -2.79 22.59
C PRO A 48 -5.34 -1.66 23.19
N THR A 49 -4.71 -0.49 23.35
CA THR A 49 -5.38 0.71 23.88
C THR A 49 -6.48 1.17 22.92
N SER A 50 -7.48 1.90 23.43
CA SER A 50 -8.58 2.46 22.61
C SER A 50 -8.08 3.23 21.40
N ASN A 51 -6.97 3.97 21.54
CA ASN A 51 -6.38 4.76 20.45
C ASN A 51 -5.76 3.87 19.36
N ALA A 52 -5.19 2.72 19.74
CA ALA A 52 -4.65 1.76 18.77
C ALA A 52 -5.76 1.05 18.02
N LEU A 53 -6.88 0.76 18.69
CA LEU A 53 -8.07 0.19 18.07
C LEU A 53 -8.76 1.18 17.11
N GLU A 54 -8.87 2.45 17.51
CA GLU A 54 -9.45 3.51 16.68
C GLU A 54 -8.59 3.74 15.42
N LYS A 55 -7.26 3.80 15.57
CA LYS A 55 -6.35 3.93 14.43
C LYS A 55 -6.39 2.73 13.47
N ALA A 56 -6.56 1.51 14.00
CA ALA A 56 -6.66 0.30 13.19
C ALA A 56 -7.97 0.21 12.37
N GLN A 57 -8.97 1.04 12.68
CA GLN A 57 -10.23 1.10 11.93
C GLN A 57 -10.29 2.25 10.91
N GLN A 58 -9.33 3.18 10.94
CA GLN A 58 -9.29 4.29 9.99
C GLN A 58 -8.92 3.80 8.58
N PRO A 59 -9.48 4.42 7.52
CA PRO A 59 -9.04 4.18 6.16
C PRO A 59 -7.56 4.59 6.02
N VAL A 60 -6.74 3.73 5.42
CA VAL A 60 -5.31 3.99 5.23
C VAL A 60 -5.07 4.71 3.91
N VAL A 61 -4.20 5.73 3.97
CA VAL A 61 -3.66 6.40 2.78
C VAL A 61 -2.16 6.18 2.74
N ARG A 62 -1.66 5.56 1.68
CA ARG A 62 -0.22 5.36 1.47
C ARG A 62 0.36 6.54 0.69
N ILE A 63 1.34 7.21 1.26
CA ILE A 63 2.08 8.29 0.60
C ILE A 63 3.42 7.71 0.14
N LEU A 64 3.63 7.62 -1.17
CA LEU A 64 4.86 7.13 -1.75
C LEU A 64 5.68 8.32 -2.24
N VAL A 65 6.91 8.48 -1.74
CA VAL A 65 7.82 9.53 -2.22
C VAL A 65 9.02 8.90 -2.88
N HIS A 66 9.28 9.26 -4.13
CA HIS A 66 10.41 8.71 -4.87
C HIS A 66 11.71 8.96 -4.09
N PRO A 67 12.61 7.96 -3.93
CA PRO A 67 13.80 8.10 -3.08
C PRO A 67 14.68 9.30 -3.41
N ASP A 68 14.82 9.64 -4.70
CA ASP A 68 15.62 10.78 -5.14
C ASP A 68 15.08 12.11 -4.64
N LEU A 69 13.75 12.24 -4.56
CA LEU A 69 13.09 13.42 -3.99
C LEU A 69 13.14 13.42 -2.47
N TRP A 70 13.06 12.23 -1.85
CA TRP A 70 13.07 12.10 -0.40
C TRP A 70 14.39 12.56 0.22
N GLN A 71 15.47 12.70 -0.54
CA GLN A 71 16.73 13.29 -0.04
C GLN A 71 16.63 14.80 0.24
N ASN A 72 15.60 15.49 -0.27
CA ASN A 72 15.43 16.93 -0.10
C ASN A 72 14.63 17.26 1.17
N THR A 73 15.27 17.94 2.13
CA THR A 73 14.63 18.31 3.42
C THR A 73 13.38 19.19 3.26
N THR A 74 13.32 20.06 2.25
CA THR A 74 12.12 20.87 1.98
C THR A 74 10.94 19.99 1.57
N ILE A 75 11.20 18.94 0.76
CA ILE A 75 10.19 17.95 0.37
C ILE A 75 9.79 17.10 1.58
N GLN A 76 10.74 16.63 2.38
CA GLN A 76 10.45 15.88 3.60
C GLN A 76 9.49 16.65 4.51
N ASN A 77 9.79 17.92 4.80
CA ASN A 77 8.94 18.76 5.64
C ASN A 77 7.53 18.94 5.04
N ALA A 78 7.45 19.21 3.73
CA ALA A 78 6.16 19.37 3.06
C ALA A 78 5.31 18.09 3.08
N VAL A 79 5.93 16.92 2.89
CA VAL A 79 5.25 15.62 2.95
C VAL A 79 4.81 15.28 4.37
N VAL A 80 5.63 15.59 5.39
CA VAL A 80 5.24 15.37 6.80
C VAL A 80 4.04 16.22 7.18
N GLU A 81 4.00 17.48 6.72
CA GLU A 81 2.82 18.33 6.91
C GLU A 81 1.59 17.75 6.17
N TYR A 82 1.73 17.35 4.91
CA TYR A 82 0.65 16.71 4.15
C TYR A 82 0.14 15.42 4.82
N GLN A 83 1.05 14.61 5.37
CA GLN A 83 0.72 13.42 6.15
C GLN A 83 -0.10 13.80 7.40
N GLN A 84 0.28 14.87 8.10
CA GLN A 84 -0.47 15.35 9.26
C GLN A 84 -1.87 15.85 8.86
N ASP A 85 -1.99 16.58 7.76
CA ASP A 85 -3.28 17.07 7.27
C ASP A 85 -4.25 15.93 6.94
N LEU A 86 -3.76 14.82 6.39
CA LEU A 86 -4.56 13.61 6.17
C LEU A 86 -4.97 12.94 7.48
N ASN A 87 -4.06 12.87 8.46
CA ASN A 87 -4.37 12.33 9.79
C ASN A 87 -5.44 13.16 10.51
N ASP A 88 -5.35 14.49 10.42
CA ASP A 88 -6.33 15.42 11.01
C ASP A 88 -7.71 15.32 10.35
N GLN A 89 -7.76 14.83 9.09
CA GLN A 89 -9.00 14.52 8.37
C GLN A 89 -9.57 13.12 8.68
N GLY A 90 -8.91 12.34 9.53
CA GLY A 90 -9.39 11.03 9.99
C GLY A 90 -8.88 9.84 9.18
N PHE A 91 -7.88 10.04 8.32
CA PHE A 91 -7.17 8.94 7.67
C PHE A 91 -5.99 8.46 8.52
N ASN A 92 -5.54 7.23 8.29
CA ASN A 92 -4.25 6.76 8.79
C ASN A 92 -3.22 6.87 7.65
N ALA A 93 -2.49 7.98 7.60
CA ALA A 93 -1.53 8.26 6.54
C ALA A 93 -0.16 7.61 6.83
N LEU A 94 0.28 6.72 5.94
CA LEU A 94 1.51 5.93 6.06
C LEU A 94 2.49 6.24 4.94
N LEU A 95 3.72 6.60 5.32
CA LEU A 95 4.78 6.96 4.38
C LEU A 95 5.54 5.72 3.87
N TYR A 96 5.89 5.72 2.58
CA TYR A 96 6.75 4.75 1.93
C TYR A 96 7.75 5.46 1.01
N THR A 97 9.05 5.22 1.18
CA THR A 97 10.11 5.98 0.49
C THR A 97 11.13 5.08 -0.20
N SER A 98 10.76 3.84 -0.49
CA SER A 98 11.64 2.90 -1.20
C SER A 98 11.38 2.97 -2.71
N ALA A 99 12.42 2.67 -3.49
CA ALA A 99 12.29 2.58 -4.94
C ALA A 99 11.36 1.41 -5.31
N VAL A 100 10.52 1.61 -6.34
CA VAL A 100 9.73 0.55 -6.94
C VAL A 100 9.98 0.56 -8.44
N GLY A 101 10.39 -0.58 -8.99
CA GLY A 101 10.97 -0.66 -10.33
C GLY A 101 9.98 -0.88 -11.47
N SER A 102 8.77 -1.35 -11.19
CA SER A 102 7.76 -1.63 -12.23
C SER A 102 6.33 -1.35 -11.75
N ALA A 103 5.40 -1.21 -12.70
CA ALA A 103 4.00 -1.00 -12.40
C ALA A 103 3.39 -2.24 -11.72
N GLU A 104 3.81 -3.44 -12.11
CA GLU A 104 3.39 -4.72 -11.50
C GLU A 104 3.82 -4.79 -10.04
N THR A 105 5.04 -4.36 -9.73
CA THR A 105 5.54 -4.33 -8.35
C THR A 105 4.78 -3.30 -7.51
N LEU A 106 4.44 -2.15 -8.10
CA LEU A 106 3.55 -1.17 -7.44
C LEU A 106 2.17 -1.76 -7.17
N ARG A 107 1.53 -2.37 -8.18
CA ARG A 107 0.21 -3.00 -8.05
C ARG A 107 0.22 -4.09 -6.97
N ALA A 108 1.26 -4.94 -6.96
CA ALA A 108 1.42 -5.98 -5.95
C ALA A 108 1.56 -5.43 -4.52
N LEU A 109 2.27 -4.30 -4.35
CA LEU A 109 2.32 -3.60 -3.06
C LEU A 109 0.93 -3.11 -2.65
N PHE A 110 0.17 -2.53 -3.57
CA PHE A 110 -1.15 -1.99 -3.28
C PHE A 110 -2.14 -3.11 -2.93
N GLN A 111 -2.10 -4.24 -3.66
CA GLN A 111 -2.88 -5.45 -3.33
C GLN A 111 -2.57 -5.97 -1.91
N SER A 112 -1.28 -5.99 -1.54
CA SER A 112 -0.84 -6.41 -0.21
C SER A 112 -1.39 -5.48 0.88
N TRP A 113 -1.27 -4.16 0.69
CA TRP A 113 -1.78 -3.17 1.64
C TRP A 113 -3.30 -3.12 1.69
N TYR A 114 -3.99 -3.27 0.55
CA TYR A 114 -5.44 -3.39 0.51
C TYR A 114 -5.93 -4.57 1.35
N SER A 115 -5.27 -5.72 1.22
CA SER A 115 -5.62 -6.93 1.96
C SER A 115 -5.30 -6.88 3.46
N SER A 116 -4.33 -6.06 3.88
CA SER A 116 -3.78 -6.12 5.25
C SER A 116 -3.93 -4.83 6.08
N GLU A 117 -4.18 -3.69 5.43
CA GLU A 117 -4.11 -2.37 6.08
C GLU A 117 -5.38 -1.54 5.92
N ASN A 118 -6.45 -2.05 5.30
CA ASN A 118 -7.65 -1.24 4.99
C ASN A 118 -7.28 -0.02 4.13
N LEU A 119 -6.48 -0.25 3.08
CA LEU A 119 -6.05 0.77 2.13
C LEU A 119 -7.25 1.35 1.39
N GLU A 120 -7.42 2.67 1.47
CA GLU A 120 -8.44 3.42 0.73
C GLU A 120 -7.83 4.14 -0.49
N GLY A 121 -6.57 4.54 -0.39
CA GLY A 121 -5.92 5.23 -1.50
C GLY A 121 -4.42 5.43 -1.37
N VAL A 122 -3.84 5.86 -2.49
CA VAL A 122 -2.40 6.04 -2.66
C VAL A 122 -2.11 7.41 -3.26
N VAL A 123 -1.03 8.05 -2.80
CA VAL A 123 -0.48 9.26 -3.39
C VAL A 123 0.96 9.01 -3.80
N LEU A 124 1.23 9.03 -5.10
CA LEU A 124 2.55 8.92 -5.70
C LEU A 124 3.17 10.30 -5.87
N ILE A 125 4.32 10.54 -5.23
CA ILE A 125 5.06 11.81 -5.30
C ILE A 125 6.41 11.54 -5.97
N GLY A 126 6.57 12.10 -7.17
CA GLY A 126 7.71 11.87 -8.05
C GLY A 126 7.45 10.83 -9.15
N GLN A 127 8.50 10.55 -9.90
CA GLN A 127 8.44 9.66 -11.05
C GLN A 127 8.39 8.21 -10.60
N TYR A 128 7.19 7.63 -10.62
CA TYR A 128 6.94 6.21 -10.37
C TYR A 128 6.53 5.50 -11.66
N PRO A 129 6.84 4.20 -11.82
CA PRO A 129 6.41 3.41 -12.96
C PRO A 129 4.92 3.56 -13.31
N GLN A 130 4.64 3.40 -14.60
CA GLN A 130 3.32 3.51 -15.20
C GLN A 130 3.07 2.25 -16.03
N ALA A 131 1.84 1.76 -16.02
CA ALA A 131 1.40 0.75 -16.97
C ALA A 131 0.92 1.44 -18.25
N TYR A 132 1.12 0.76 -19.37
CA TYR A 132 0.57 1.17 -20.66
C TYR A 132 -0.49 0.17 -21.08
N PHE A 133 -1.56 0.67 -21.70
CA PHE A 133 -2.61 -0.16 -22.28
C PHE A 133 -2.74 0.18 -23.76
N HIS A 134 -2.82 -0.85 -24.59
CA HIS A 134 -3.15 -0.75 -26.00
C HIS A 134 -4.60 -1.19 -26.18
N HIS A 135 -5.36 -0.42 -26.96
CA HIS A 135 -6.61 -0.92 -27.50
C HIS A 135 -6.56 -0.90 -29.02
N ASP A 136 -7.10 -1.96 -29.61
CA ASP A 136 -7.28 -2.05 -31.05
C ASP A 136 -8.23 -0.98 -31.59
N GLU A 137 -8.11 -0.74 -32.89
CA GLU A 137 -9.06 0.07 -33.63
C GLU A 137 -10.47 -0.53 -33.52
N VAL A 138 -11.44 0.30 -33.18
CA VAL A 138 -12.86 -0.03 -33.34
C VAL A 138 -13.39 0.76 -34.53
N PRO A 139 -13.68 0.09 -35.68
CA PRO A 139 -14.06 0.77 -36.90
C PRO A 139 -15.22 1.75 -36.70
N ASN A 140 -15.02 3.00 -37.14
CA ASN A 140 -15.96 4.12 -37.00
C ASN A 140 -16.16 4.68 -35.58
N TYR A 141 -15.41 4.23 -34.58
CA TYR A 141 -15.50 4.75 -33.20
C TYR A 141 -14.22 5.43 -32.75
N TYR A 142 -13.09 4.71 -32.75
CA TYR A 142 -11.81 5.25 -32.31
C TYR A 142 -10.64 4.47 -32.93
N PRO A 143 -9.52 5.16 -33.23
CA PRO A 143 -8.31 4.53 -33.77
C PRO A 143 -7.64 3.66 -32.69
N ALA A 144 -6.73 2.78 -33.11
CA ALA A 144 -5.84 2.10 -32.17
C ALA A 144 -4.92 3.11 -31.47
N GLU A 145 -4.73 2.98 -30.17
CA GLU A 145 -3.90 3.88 -29.36
C GLU A 145 -3.27 3.13 -28.18
N THR A 146 -2.07 3.55 -27.78
CA THR A 146 -1.41 3.12 -26.55
C THR A 146 -1.29 4.32 -25.62
N PHE A 147 -1.76 4.17 -24.38
CA PHE A 147 -1.77 5.25 -23.39
C PHE A 147 -1.40 4.76 -21.98
N ILE A 148 -0.99 5.70 -21.13
CA ILE A 148 -0.74 5.42 -19.70
C ILE A 148 -2.06 5.08 -19.02
N CYS A 149 -2.11 3.93 -18.35
CA CYS A 149 -3.31 3.42 -17.70
C CYS A 149 -3.11 3.30 -16.19
N ASP A 150 -3.41 4.37 -15.44
CA ASP A 150 -3.39 4.34 -13.97
C ASP A 150 -4.52 3.44 -13.39
N LEU A 151 -5.53 3.06 -14.19
CA LEU A 151 -6.53 2.07 -13.78
C LEU A 151 -5.88 0.74 -13.40
N PHE A 152 -4.83 0.32 -14.11
CA PHE A 152 -4.06 -0.88 -13.76
C PHE A 152 -3.57 -0.88 -12.30
N LEU A 153 -3.20 0.29 -11.77
CA LEU A 153 -2.72 0.42 -10.39
C LEU A 153 -3.85 0.45 -9.36
N THR A 154 -5.09 0.77 -9.76
CA THR A 154 -6.21 0.99 -8.84
C THR A 154 -7.24 -0.13 -8.87
N ASP A 155 -7.31 -0.86 -9.97
CA ASP A 155 -7.99 -2.14 -10.09
C ASP A 155 -7.07 -3.24 -9.55
N LEU A 156 -7.38 -3.73 -8.36
CA LEU A 156 -6.56 -4.65 -7.58
C LEU A 156 -7.02 -6.11 -7.71
N ASP A 157 -8.23 -6.38 -8.21
CA ASP A 157 -8.76 -7.74 -8.37
C ASP A 157 -9.13 -8.12 -9.81
N GLY A 158 -9.02 -7.18 -10.75
CA GLY A 158 -9.20 -7.41 -12.18
C GLY A 158 -8.04 -8.12 -12.86
N VAL A 159 -8.34 -8.68 -14.03
CA VAL A 159 -7.42 -9.50 -14.83
C VAL A 159 -6.88 -8.68 -15.99
N TRP A 160 -5.57 -8.50 -16.01
CA TRP A 160 -4.83 -7.75 -17.02
C TRP A 160 -3.87 -8.68 -17.74
N GLU A 161 -3.91 -8.70 -19.06
CA GLU A 161 -3.07 -9.58 -19.89
C GLU A 161 -2.31 -8.75 -20.92
N ASP A 162 -1.01 -8.99 -20.98
CA ASP A 162 -0.09 -8.54 -22.02
C ASP A 162 0.10 -9.74 -22.97
N LEU A 163 -0.41 -9.61 -24.20
CA LEU A 163 -0.44 -10.68 -25.19
C LEU A 163 0.87 -10.73 -26.01
N ASP A 164 1.66 -9.65 -26.01
CA ASP A 164 3.03 -9.60 -26.51
C ASP A 164 4.00 -9.15 -25.41
N PRO A 165 4.38 -10.06 -24.47
CA PRO A 165 5.09 -9.71 -23.23
C PRO A 165 6.50 -9.12 -23.41
N VAL A 166 6.91 -8.86 -24.65
CA VAL A 166 8.17 -8.20 -25.00
C VAL A 166 8.02 -6.67 -24.97
N ASP A 167 6.83 -6.12 -25.20
CA ASP A 167 6.62 -4.67 -25.25
C ASP A 167 6.21 -4.06 -23.89
N GLY A 168 5.67 -4.88 -22.98
CA GLY A 168 5.23 -4.46 -21.65
C GLY A 168 3.95 -3.65 -21.66
N VAL A 169 3.11 -3.83 -22.67
CA VAL A 169 1.84 -3.13 -22.87
C VAL A 169 0.70 -4.13 -22.72
N TYR A 170 -0.28 -3.78 -21.89
CA TYR A 170 -1.45 -4.62 -21.69
C TYR A 170 -2.45 -4.44 -22.84
N ASP A 171 -3.03 -5.52 -23.33
CA ASP A 171 -3.99 -5.52 -24.45
C ASP A 171 -5.42 -5.88 -24.03
N SER A 172 -5.54 -6.57 -22.89
CA SER A 172 -6.80 -7.12 -22.41
C SER A 172 -6.98 -6.81 -20.93
N HIS A 173 -8.20 -6.37 -20.60
CA HIS A 173 -8.68 -6.11 -19.24
C HIS A 173 -10.06 -6.75 -19.07
N THR A 174 -10.17 -7.73 -18.19
CA THR A 174 -11.40 -8.51 -17.95
C THR A 174 -11.64 -8.76 -16.46
N GLY A 175 -12.79 -9.32 -16.11
CA GLY A 175 -13.19 -9.55 -14.72
C GLY A 175 -13.95 -8.36 -14.14
N GLU A 176 -13.68 -8.03 -12.87
CA GLU A 176 -14.10 -6.76 -12.28
C GLU A 176 -13.19 -5.66 -12.81
N ILE A 177 -13.78 -4.54 -13.25
CA ILE A 177 -13.07 -3.48 -13.98
C ILE A 177 -13.08 -2.14 -13.23
N HIS A 178 -13.60 -2.14 -12.01
CA HIS A 178 -13.71 -0.94 -11.19
C HIS A 178 -12.45 -0.79 -10.35
N PRO A 179 -12.05 0.45 -10.00
CA PRO A 179 -10.97 0.65 -9.06
C PRO A 179 -11.42 0.34 -7.62
N GLU A 180 -10.58 -0.36 -6.86
CA GLU A 180 -10.78 -0.63 -5.43
C GLU A 180 -10.28 0.52 -4.54
N ILE A 181 -9.32 1.30 -5.04
CA ILE A 181 -8.68 2.41 -4.33
C ILE A 181 -8.60 3.67 -5.20
N TYR A 182 -8.51 4.85 -4.57
CA TYR A 182 -8.16 6.06 -5.30
C TYR A 182 -6.65 6.25 -5.44
N LEU A 183 -6.22 6.90 -6.53
CA LEU A 183 -4.82 7.21 -6.80
C LEU A 183 -4.64 8.69 -7.12
N GLY A 184 -3.68 9.33 -6.47
CA GLY A 184 -3.17 10.65 -6.84
C GLY A 184 -1.73 10.54 -7.33
N ARG A 185 -1.37 11.23 -8.41
CA ARG A 185 0.01 11.33 -8.92
C ARG A 185 0.45 12.78 -8.94
N ILE A 186 1.52 13.09 -8.23
CA ILE A 186 2.21 14.38 -8.22
C ILE A 186 3.59 14.17 -8.84
N ASP A 187 3.65 14.29 -10.16
CA ASP A 187 4.88 14.12 -10.94
C ASP A 187 5.01 15.26 -11.97
N PRO A 188 5.83 16.29 -11.70
CA PRO A 188 6.06 17.38 -12.64
C PRO A 188 7.21 17.09 -13.62
N SER A 189 7.75 15.87 -13.68
CA SER A 189 8.90 15.52 -14.53
C SER A 189 8.67 15.76 -16.02
N SER A 190 7.42 15.65 -16.49
CA SER A 190 7.03 15.93 -17.87
C SER A 190 6.86 17.42 -18.18
N ARG A 191 6.94 18.31 -17.17
CA ARG A 191 6.72 19.73 -17.36
C ARG A 191 8.01 20.44 -17.76
N THR A 192 8.06 20.89 -19.00
CA THR A 192 9.17 21.65 -19.57
C THR A 192 8.95 23.16 -19.59
N PHE A 193 7.74 23.62 -19.25
CA PHE A 193 7.37 25.04 -19.30
C PHE A 193 7.37 25.67 -17.90
N GLY A 194 8.32 26.55 -17.65
CA GLY A 194 8.52 27.21 -16.35
C GLY A 194 10.02 27.29 -16.02
N SER A 195 10.37 28.10 -15.02
CA SER A 195 11.75 28.23 -14.52
C SER A 195 11.94 27.56 -13.15
N LEU A 196 10.96 26.77 -12.71
CA LEU A 196 10.99 26.10 -11.41
C LEU A 196 11.61 24.72 -11.54
N SER A 197 12.31 24.28 -10.50
CA SER A 197 12.75 22.88 -10.41
C SER A 197 11.57 21.96 -10.10
N VAL A 198 11.74 20.65 -10.36
CA VAL A 198 10.78 19.60 -10.01
C VAL A 198 10.42 19.67 -8.52
N GLU A 199 11.39 19.89 -7.64
CA GLU A 199 11.19 19.98 -6.19
C GLU A 199 10.37 21.20 -5.80
N GLU A 200 10.65 22.37 -6.41
CA GLU A 200 9.87 23.58 -6.16
C GLU A 200 8.41 23.43 -6.59
N GLU A 201 8.16 22.71 -7.68
CA GLU A 201 6.79 22.43 -8.13
C GLU A 201 6.06 21.47 -7.19
N ILE A 202 6.69 20.36 -6.81
CA ILE A 202 6.12 19.41 -5.85
C ILE A 202 5.80 20.12 -4.53
N TYR A 203 6.73 20.93 -4.02
CA TYR A 203 6.51 21.72 -2.82
C TYR A 203 5.26 22.60 -2.95
N ARG A 204 5.07 23.28 -4.09
CA ARG A 204 3.88 24.11 -4.33
C ARG A 204 2.58 23.32 -4.39
N TYR A 205 2.59 22.10 -4.92
CA TYR A 205 1.39 21.26 -4.94
C TYR A 205 1.00 20.77 -3.54
N LEU A 206 1.98 20.44 -2.69
CA LEU A 206 1.74 19.96 -1.33
C LEU A 206 1.31 21.06 -0.34
N LYS A 207 1.46 22.34 -0.70
CA LYS A 207 1.16 23.49 0.18
C LYS A 207 -0.14 24.23 -0.15
N LYS A 208 -0.96 23.71 -1.04
CA LYS A 208 -2.25 24.30 -1.41
C LYS A 208 -3.38 23.69 -0.60
#